data_AF-A0A089HM30-F1
#
_entry.id   AF-A0A089HM30-F1
#
_cell.length_a   1.000
_cell.length_b   1.000
_cell.length_c   1.000
_cell.angle_alpha   90.00
_cell.angle_beta   90.00
_cell.angle_gamma   90.00
#
_symmetry.space_group_name_H-M   'P 1'
#
loop_
_entity.id
_entity.type
_entity.pdbx_description
1 polymer ?
#
loop_
_entity_poly.entity_id
_entity_poly.type
_entity_poly.pdbx_seq_one_letter_code
_entity_poly.pdbx_strand_id
1 'polypeptide(L)'
;MVSNLQASNLQASNPQAPNPQVSQERFYTPYRGPFDPCPPIPCKSYVVPPHLFLGFQPPNLPQFSLPEALRFGTLWPALFSPYSPQIRGGN
;
A
#
# COMPACT_ATOMS: atom_id res chain seq x y z
N MET A 1 32.50 -31.80 2.01
CA MET A 1 32.79 -30.35 2.00
C MET A 1 31.88 -29.72 0.96
N VAL A 2 30.62 -29.45 1.34
CA VAL A 2 29.65 -28.80 0.44
C VAL A 2 29.73 -27.31 0.66
N SER A 3 30.16 -26.59 -0.37
CA SER A 3 30.21 -25.13 -0.37
C SER A 3 28.84 -24.61 -0.79
N ASN A 4 28.11 -23.96 0.12
CA ASN A 4 26.91 -23.20 -0.22
C ASN A 4 27.27 -21.72 -0.31
N LEU A 5 27.40 -21.23 -1.54
CA LEU A 5 27.43 -19.79 -1.82
C LEU A 5 26.01 -19.25 -1.71
N GLN A 6 25.69 -18.57 -0.61
CA GLN A 6 24.52 -17.70 -0.54
C GLN A 6 24.80 -16.45 -1.38
N ALA A 7 24.20 -16.37 -2.57
CA ALA A 7 24.09 -15.13 -3.32
C ALA A 7 23.01 -14.26 -2.66
N SER A 8 23.42 -13.43 -1.69
CA SER A 8 22.61 -12.31 -1.20
C SER A 8 22.49 -11.28 -2.31
N ASN A 9 21.35 -11.28 -2.99
CA ASN A 9 21.00 -10.29 -3.99
C ASN A 9 20.67 -8.97 -3.26
N LEU A 10 21.68 -8.15 -3.02
CA LEU A 10 21.52 -6.78 -2.51
C LEU A 10 21.01 -5.90 -3.66
N GLN A 11 19.69 -5.85 -3.84
CA GLN A 11 19.08 -4.79 -4.62
C GLN A 11 19.27 -3.48 -3.84
N ALA A 12 20.18 -2.65 -4.34
CA ALA A 12 20.40 -1.29 -3.87
C ALA A 12 19.10 -0.48 -4.00
N SER A 13 18.36 -0.37 -2.89
CA SER A 13 17.22 0.53 -2.81
C SER A 13 17.71 1.97 -2.70
N ASN A 14 17.45 2.74 -3.74
CA ASN A 14 17.52 4.20 -3.74
C ASN A 14 16.78 4.75 -2.49
N PRO A 15 17.40 5.59 -1.63
CA PRO A 15 16.85 5.95 -0.32
C PRO A 15 15.59 6.84 -0.33
N GLN A 16 15.00 7.15 -1.49
CA GLN A 16 13.90 8.11 -1.61
C GLN A 16 12.56 7.51 -2.09
N ALA A 17 12.46 6.20 -2.34
CA ALA A 17 11.17 5.58 -2.65
C ALA A 17 10.74 4.71 -1.46
N PRO A 18 9.66 5.05 -0.72
CA PRO A 18 9.13 4.16 0.30
C PRO A 18 8.80 2.84 -0.38
N ASN A 19 9.41 1.75 0.09
CA ASN A 19 9.11 0.41 -0.40
C ASN A 19 7.58 0.28 -0.46
N PRO A 20 6.97 -0.09 -1.61
CA PRO A 20 5.53 -0.11 -1.76
C PRO A 20 4.82 -1.06 -0.78
N GLN A 21 5.58 -1.95 -0.14
CA GLN A 21 5.14 -2.83 0.94
C GLN A 21 5.10 -2.18 2.34
N VAL A 22 5.75 -1.01 2.54
CA VAL A 22 5.93 -0.37 3.85
C VAL A 22 4.73 0.52 4.24
N SER A 23 4.00 1.07 3.26
CA SER A 23 2.75 1.80 3.49
C SER A 23 1.78 1.56 2.34
N GLN A 24 0.48 1.55 2.61
CA GLN A 24 -0.56 1.51 1.57
C GLN A 24 -0.92 2.92 1.06
N GLU A 25 -0.50 3.97 1.77
CA GLU A 25 -0.77 5.34 1.34
C GLU A 25 0.26 5.79 0.30
N ARG A 26 -0.24 6.44 -0.74
CA ARG A 26 0.55 7.07 -1.79
C ARG A 26 0.20 8.53 -1.89
N PHE A 27 1.19 9.32 -2.25
CA PHE A 27 1.08 10.76 -2.40
C PHE A 27 1.48 11.14 -3.82
N TYR A 28 0.76 12.09 -4.39
CA TYR A 28 1.11 12.67 -5.68
C TYR A 28 0.79 14.16 -5.70
N THR A 29 1.56 14.89 -6.48
CA THR A 29 1.29 16.30 -6.77
C THR A 29 0.45 16.36 -8.04
N PRO A 30 -0.81 16.84 -7.98
CA PRO A 30 -1.62 16.99 -9.16
C PRO A 30 -1.00 18.06 -10.09
N TYR A 31 -1.16 17.86 -11.39
CA TYR A 31 -0.78 18.88 -12.37
C TYR A 31 -1.57 20.17 -12.15
N ARG A 32 -0.91 21.31 -12.29
CA ARG A 32 -1.49 22.65 -12.10
C ARG A 32 -1.50 23.38 -13.42
N GLY A 33 -2.69 23.59 -13.97
CA GLY A 33 -2.87 24.35 -15.20
C GLY A 33 -2.74 25.85 -14.96
N PRO A 34 -2.33 26.64 -15.97
CA PRO A 34 -2.27 28.10 -15.86
C PRO A 34 -3.64 28.78 -15.70
N PHE A 35 -4.72 28.09 -16.04
CA PHE A 35 -6.10 28.59 -15.97
C PHE A 35 -7.01 27.74 -15.07
N ASP A 36 -6.44 27.03 -14.08
CA ASP A 36 -7.25 26.25 -13.13
C ASP A 36 -8.03 27.20 -12.20
N PRO A 37 -9.38 27.13 -12.14
CA PRO A 37 -10.18 28.02 -11.30
C PRO A 37 -10.03 27.77 -9.79
N CYS A 38 -9.41 26.66 -9.39
CA CYS A 38 -9.28 26.26 -7.98
C CYS A 38 -7.89 26.61 -7.40
N PRO A 39 -7.79 27.00 -6.11
CA PRO A 39 -6.51 27.13 -5.43
C PRO A 39 -5.67 25.86 -5.54
N PRO A 40 -4.35 25.98 -5.82
CA PRO A 40 -3.53 24.80 -6.09
C PRO A 40 -3.42 23.86 -4.89
N ILE A 41 -3.77 22.59 -5.10
CA ILE A 41 -3.60 21.56 -4.07
C ILE A 41 -2.16 21.03 -4.15
N PRO A 42 -1.35 21.11 -3.08
CA PRO A 42 0.07 20.72 -3.11
C PRO A 42 0.29 19.21 -3.14
N CYS A 43 -0.57 18.46 -2.46
CA CYS A 43 -0.41 17.03 -2.34
C CYS A 43 -1.79 16.38 -2.20
N LYS A 44 -2.01 15.31 -2.95
CA LYS A 44 -3.15 14.42 -2.79
C LYS A 44 -2.67 13.06 -2.35
N SER A 45 -3.38 12.47 -1.39
CA SER A 45 -3.15 11.10 -0.95
C SER A 45 -4.23 10.15 -1.48
N TYR A 46 -3.85 8.91 -1.70
CA TYR A 46 -4.75 7.81 -2.02
C TYR A 46 -4.21 6.51 -1.43
N VAL A 47 -5.10 5.57 -1.13
CA VAL A 47 -4.74 4.25 -0.62
C VAL A 47 -4.61 3.28 -1.79
N VAL A 48 -3.48 2.56 -1.86
CA VAL A 48 -3.23 1.48 -2.81
C VAL A 48 -3.34 0.15 -2.05
N PRO A 49 -4.45 -0.58 -2.21
CA PRO A 49 -4.67 -1.79 -1.44
C PRO A 49 -3.69 -2.92 -1.86
N PRO A 50 -3.32 -3.83 -0.94
CA PRO A 50 -2.34 -4.89 -1.19
C PRO A 50 -2.71 -5.83 -2.34
N HIS A 51 -4.01 -5.99 -2.60
CA HIS A 51 -4.53 -6.87 -3.64
C HIS A 51 -3.97 -6.52 -5.03
N LEU A 52 -3.67 -5.25 -5.30
CA LEU A 52 -3.10 -4.82 -6.59
C LEU A 52 -1.68 -5.34 -6.84
N PHE A 53 -1.00 -5.79 -5.79
CA PHE A 53 0.36 -6.35 -5.88
C PHE A 53 0.38 -7.86 -5.65
N LEU A 54 -0.78 -8.48 -5.37
CA LEU A 54 -0.90 -9.92 -5.23
C LEU A 54 -1.22 -10.52 -6.60
N GLY A 55 -0.22 -11.10 -7.27
CA GLY A 55 -0.43 -11.70 -8.60
C GLY A 55 -1.40 -12.87 -8.58
N PHE A 56 -1.21 -13.82 -7.66
CA PHE A 56 -2.12 -14.93 -7.41
C PHE A 56 -2.20 -15.21 -5.90
N GLN A 57 -3.30 -15.82 -5.48
CA GLN A 57 -3.46 -16.25 -4.09
C GLN A 57 -2.76 -17.61 -3.89
N PRO A 58 -1.66 -17.69 -3.13
CA PRO A 58 -1.00 -18.95 -2.88
C PRO A 58 -1.90 -19.90 -2.07
N PRO A 59 -1.77 -21.22 -2.26
CA PRO A 59 -2.50 -22.18 -1.44
C PRO A 59 -2.11 -22.01 0.03
N ASN A 60 -3.07 -22.22 0.92
CA ASN A 60 -2.88 -22.13 2.37
C ASN A 60 -2.38 -20.75 2.86
N LEU A 61 -2.77 -19.68 2.17
CA LEU A 61 -2.55 -18.32 2.67
C LEU A 61 -3.15 -18.19 4.09
N PRO A 62 -2.43 -17.60 5.07
CA PRO A 62 -2.95 -17.41 6.42
C PRO A 62 -4.30 -16.70 6.40
N GLN A 63 -5.21 -17.12 7.27
CA GLN A 63 -6.56 -16.57 7.36
C GLN A 63 -6.82 -16.12 8.79
N PHE A 64 -7.65 -15.08 8.92
CA PHE A 64 -8.25 -14.74 10.19
C PHE A 64 -9.25 -15.82 10.63
N SER A 65 -9.56 -15.86 11.92
CA SER A 65 -10.75 -16.57 12.37
C SER A 65 -12.01 -15.91 11.78
N LEU A 66 -13.11 -16.67 11.65
CA LEU A 66 -14.35 -16.13 11.06
C LEU A 66 -14.86 -14.85 11.76
N PRO A 67 -14.88 -14.75 13.11
CA PRO A 67 -15.31 -13.53 13.77
C PRO A 67 -14.41 -12.33 13.48
N GLU A 68 -13.10 -12.53 13.39
CA GLU A 68 -12.14 -11.48 13.05
C GLU A 68 -12.28 -11.04 11.59
N ALA A 69 -12.44 -11.99 10.67
CA ALA A 69 -12.62 -11.70 9.26
C ALA A 69 -13.83 -10.79 9.00
N LEU A 70 -14.94 -11.01 9.72
CA LEU A 70 -16.13 -10.16 9.65
C LEU A 70 -15.86 -8.74 10.17
N ARG A 71 -15.02 -8.59 11.20
CA ARG A 71 -14.63 -7.28 11.73
C ARG A 71 -13.69 -6.53 10.80
N PHE A 72 -12.76 -7.23 10.18
CA PHE A 72 -11.78 -6.65 9.26
C PHE A 72 -12.31 -6.47 7.83
N GLY A 73 -13.40 -7.15 7.46
CA GLY A 73 -13.96 -7.13 6.11
C GLY A 73 -13.12 -7.92 5.09
N THR A 74 -12.20 -8.77 5.55
CA THR A 74 -11.35 -9.62 4.70
C THR A 74 -10.99 -10.90 5.43
N LEU A 75 -10.90 -12.01 4.70
CA LEU A 75 -10.48 -13.30 5.24
C LEU A 75 -8.96 -13.39 5.44
N TRP A 76 -8.20 -12.64 4.63
CA TRP A 76 -6.74 -12.77 4.57
C TRP A 76 -6.05 -11.56 5.20
N PRO A 77 -5.19 -11.76 6.21
CA PRO A 77 -4.40 -10.68 6.82
C PRO A 77 -3.52 -9.95 5.80
N ALA A 78 -2.98 -10.66 4.81
CA ALA A 78 -2.16 -10.08 3.74
C ALA A 78 -2.93 -9.09 2.84
N LEU A 79 -4.26 -9.15 2.84
CA LEU A 79 -5.14 -8.27 2.05
C LEU A 79 -5.82 -7.21 2.90
N PHE A 80 -5.51 -7.14 4.20
CA PHE A 80 -6.09 -6.14 5.08
C PHE A 80 -5.62 -4.74 4.70
N SER A 81 -6.57 -3.82 4.52
CA SER A 81 -6.30 -2.40 4.27
C SER A 81 -7.14 -1.55 5.23
N PRO A 82 -6.54 -0.93 6.26
CA PRO A 82 -7.27 -0.07 7.18
C PRO A 82 -7.75 1.18 6.44
N TYR A 83 -9.05 1.49 6.58
CA TYR A 83 -9.64 2.71 6.05
C TYR A 83 -9.77 3.75 7.16
N SER A 84 -8.89 4.77 7.13
CA SER A 84 -9.00 5.94 7.99
C SER A 84 -9.80 7.02 7.24
N PRO A 85 -11.05 7.31 7.62
CA PRO A 85 -11.81 8.37 6.97
C PRO A 85 -11.09 9.70 7.17
N GLN A 86 -10.73 10.36 6.07
CA GLN A 86 -10.25 11.73 6.15
C GLN A 86 -11.44 12.63 6.47
N ILE A 87 -11.40 13.32 7.62
CA ILE A 87 -12.35 14.39 7.90
C ILE A 87 -12.09 15.47 6.85
N ARG A 88 -12.93 15.54 5.82
CA ARG A 88 -12.97 16.69 4.93
C ARG A 88 -13.55 17.82 5.77
N GLY A 89 -12.75 18.83 6.06
CA GLY A 89 -13.14 19.98 6.86
C GLY A 89 -14.53 20.46 6.46
N GLY A 90 -15.44 20.39 7.43
CA GLY A 90 -16.67 21.16 7.40
C GLY A 90 -16.29 22.64 7.51
N ASN A 91 -17.04 23.47 6.79
CA ASN A 91 -17.03 24.91 6.98
C ASN A 91 -17.44 25.28 8.40
#